data_AF-A0A352I529-F1
#
_entry.id   AF-A0A352I529-F1
#
_cell.length_a   1.000
_cell.length_b   1.000
_cell.length_c   1.000
_cell.angle_alpha   90.00
_cell.angle_beta   90.00
_cell.angle_gamma   90.00
#
_symmetry.space_group_name_H-M   'P 1'
#
loop_
_entity.id
_entity.type
_entity.pdbx_description
1 polymer ?
#
loop_
_entity_poly.entity_id
_entity_poly.type
_entity_poly.pdbx_seq_one_letter_code
_entity_poly.pdbx_strand_id
1 'polypeptide(L)'
;TIPIRVSVQSLSASAGGSLKLNDVPPSKYTDWSKLTSVQTRSDIALGLGIRETATGSGTWSEIDRTAPLYASDIAGRTFLGILNPNGAAGTLALTAKYGLAWDKAYTSVHSLSLFFDLTD
;
A
#
# COMPACT_ATOMS: atom_id res chain seq x y z
N THR A 1 -25.61 2.08 -14.55
CA THR A 1 -24.22 2.56 -14.31
C THR A 1 -23.44 1.40 -13.75
N ILE A 2 -22.26 1.08 -14.28
CA ILE A 2 -21.53 -0.14 -13.88
C ILE A 2 -20.57 0.22 -12.72
N PRO A 3 -20.69 -0.42 -11.55
CA PRO A 3 -19.73 -0.24 -10.47
C PRO A 3 -18.37 -0.82 -10.86
N ILE A 4 -17.29 -0.16 -10.41
CA ILE A 4 -15.92 -0.65 -10.63
C ILE A 4 -15.38 -1.20 -9.33
N ARG A 5 -15.13 -2.52 -9.31
CA ARG A 5 -14.44 -3.18 -8.20
C ARG A 5 -12.95 -2.98 -8.37
N VAL A 6 -12.29 -2.42 -7.35
CA VAL A 6 -10.84 -2.21 -7.35
C VAL A 6 -10.17 -3.20 -6.42
N SER A 7 -9.12 -3.85 -6.90
CA SER A 7 -8.28 -4.77 -6.13
C SER A 7 -6.81 -4.43 -6.31
N VAL A 8 -5.98 -4.77 -5.33
CA VAL A 8 -4.52 -4.80 -5.50
C VAL A 8 -4.12 -6.16 -6.01
N GLN A 9 -3.39 -6.19 -7.11
CA GLN A 9 -2.81 -7.42 -7.65
C GLN A 9 -1.40 -7.66 -7.08
N SER A 10 -0.61 -6.60 -6.93
CA SER A 10 0.73 -6.67 -6.33
C SER A 10 1.18 -5.29 -5.84
N LEU A 11 1.96 -5.28 -4.76
CA LEU A 11 2.79 -4.15 -4.35
C LEU A 11 4.15 -4.73 -3.96
N SER A 12 5.22 -4.36 -4.65
CA SER A 12 6.52 -4.97 -4.40
C SER A 12 7.68 -4.05 -4.79
N ALA A 13 8.77 -4.14 -4.04
CA ALA A 13 10.04 -3.51 -4.36
C ALA A 13 10.52 -3.91 -5.77
N SER A 14 10.89 -2.91 -6.56
CA SER A 14 11.36 -3.05 -7.92
C SER A 14 12.81 -2.56 -8.04
N ALA A 15 13.44 -2.82 -9.18
CA ALA A 15 14.78 -2.31 -9.45
C ALA A 15 14.74 -0.79 -9.64
N GLY A 16 15.77 -0.11 -9.13
CA GLY A 16 15.91 1.35 -9.19
C GLY A 16 16.09 1.97 -7.81
N GLY A 17 16.28 3.29 -7.78
CA GLY A 17 16.60 4.03 -6.56
C GLY A 17 18.03 3.78 -6.06
N SER A 18 18.35 4.29 -4.88
CA SER A 18 19.65 4.08 -4.23
C SER A 18 19.67 2.89 -3.28
N LEU A 19 18.51 2.36 -2.88
CA LEU A 19 18.36 1.13 -2.11
C LEU A 19 17.15 0.33 -2.61
N LYS A 20 17.28 -0.99 -2.61
CA LYS A 20 16.14 -1.90 -2.72
C LYS A 20 15.74 -2.34 -1.30
N LEU A 21 14.63 -1.81 -0.80
CA LEU A 21 14.09 -2.19 0.51
C LEU A 21 13.24 -3.45 0.36
N ASN A 22 13.38 -4.39 1.29
CA ASN A 22 12.56 -5.58 1.36
C ASN A 22 11.21 -5.21 1.98
N ASP A 23 10.13 -5.54 1.27
CA ASP A 23 8.77 -5.47 1.81
C ASP A 23 8.57 -6.57 2.86
N VAL A 24 8.46 -6.17 4.12
CA VAL A 24 8.32 -7.08 5.26
C VAL A 24 7.05 -6.81 6.06
N PRO A 25 6.54 -7.78 6.83
CA PRO A 25 5.39 -7.55 7.70
C PRO A 25 5.65 -6.44 8.72
N PRO A 26 4.63 -5.63 9.07
CA PRO A 26 4.75 -4.55 10.05
C PRO A 26 5.10 -5.05 11.46
N SER A 27 4.96 -6.35 11.71
CA SER A 27 5.26 -7.06 12.95
C SER A 27 6.69 -7.63 13.00
N LYS A 28 7.48 -7.56 11.92
CA LYS A 28 8.87 -8.06 11.90
C LYS A 28 9.72 -7.43 13.02
N TYR A 29 9.43 -6.18 13.35
CA TYR A 29 10.09 -5.44 14.42
C TYR A 29 9.05 -4.90 15.40
N THR A 30 9.29 -5.12 16.70
CA THR A 30 8.46 -4.57 17.77
C THR A 30 8.52 -3.04 17.80
N ASP A 31 9.70 -2.47 17.54
CA ASP A 31 9.94 -1.03 17.58
C ASP A 31 10.81 -0.61 16.39
N TRP A 32 10.14 -0.08 15.37
CA TRP A 32 10.80 0.40 14.14
C TRP A 32 11.70 1.62 14.39
N SER A 33 11.49 2.39 15.47
CA SER A 33 12.34 3.55 15.76
C SER A 33 13.74 3.16 16.24
N LYS A 34 13.94 1.90 16.66
CA LYS A 34 15.21 1.38 17.20
C LYS A 34 16.02 0.55 16.22
N LEU A 35 15.65 0.52 14.95
CA LEU A 35 16.39 -0.24 13.95
C LEU A 35 17.82 0.27 13.79
N THR A 36 18.76 -0.68 13.66
CA THR A 36 20.14 -0.36 13.31
C THR A 36 20.22 0.28 11.91
N SER A 37 21.35 0.89 11.59
CA SER A 37 21.58 1.45 10.25
C SER A 37 21.46 0.39 9.14
N VAL A 38 21.87 -0.85 9.41
CA VAL A 38 21.76 -1.98 8.48
C VAL A 38 20.29 -2.34 8.24
N GLN A 39 19.51 -2.51 9.32
CA GLN A 39 18.08 -2.84 9.22
C GLN A 39 17.26 -1.72 8.58
N THR A 40 17.56 -0.47 8.93
CA THR A 40 16.91 0.72 8.35
C THR A 40 17.08 0.75 6.83
N ARG A 41 18.26 0.37 6.33
CA ARG A 41 18.57 0.35 4.89
C ARG A 41 18.14 -0.94 4.18
N SER A 42 17.64 -1.94 4.90
CA SER A 42 17.25 -3.22 4.30
C SER A 42 15.76 -3.39 4.19
N ASP A 43 14.97 -2.89 5.15
CA ASP A 43 13.59 -3.33 5.34
C ASP A 43 12.60 -2.17 5.46
N ILE A 44 11.40 -2.37 4.91
CA ILE A 44 10.27 -1.47 5.02
C ILE A 44 8.97 -2.29 5.14
N ALA A 45 8.04 -1.86 5.99
CA ALA A 45 6.67 -2.35 5.91
C ALA A 45 5.82 -1.31 5.18
N LEU A 46 5.80 -1.40 3.85
CA LEU A 46 5.00 -0.52 3.00
C LEU A 46 3.59 -1.08 2.86
N GLY A 47 2.59 -0.25 3.07
CA GLY A 47 1.18 -0.61 2.97
C GLY A 47 0.37 0.41 2.19
N LEU A 48 -0.77 -0.06 1.70
CA LEU A 48 -1.69 0.68 0.86
C LEU A 48 -3.11 0.56 1.41
N GLY A 49 -3.87 1.65 1.41
CA GLY A 49 -5.29 1.63 1.76
C GLY A 49 -6.07 2.68 0.99
N ILE A 50 -7.39 2.59 1.04
CA ILE A 50 -8.25 3.69 0.63
C ILE A 50 -8.07 4.82 1.64
N ARG A 51 -7.89 6.07 1.15
CA ARG A 51 -7.67 7.23 2.03
C ARG A 51 -8.90 7.58 2.87
N GLU A 52 -10.08 7.33 2.31
CA GLU A 52 -11.36 7.59 2.97
C GLU A 52 -11.60 6.56 4.08
N THR A 53 -12.17 7.02 5.20
CA THR A 53 -12.44 6.18 6.37
C THR A 53 -13.91 5.79 6.52
N ALA A 54 -14.79 6.34 5.67
CA ALA A 54 -16.22 6.04 5.64
C ALA A 54 -16.78 6.18 4.21
N THR A 55 -17.82 5.41 3.90
CA THR A 55 -18.53 5.45 2.61
C THR A 55 -19.51 6.64 2.55
N GLY A 56 -19.93 7.00 1.33
CA GLY A 56 -21.07 7.92 1.11
C GLY A 56 -20.76 9.42 1.12
N SER A 57 -19.58 9.84 1.58
CA SER A 57 -19.12 11.25 1.50
C SER A 57 -18.01 11.49 0.48
N GLY A 58 -17.49 10.43 -0.14
CA GLY A 58 -16.32 10.50 -1.02
C GLY A 58 -16.51 9.74 -2.32
N THR A 59 -15.43 9.14 -2.79
CA THR A 59 -15.31 8.57 -4.14
C THR A 59 -15.55 7.06 -4.18
N TRP A 60 -15.66 6.43 -3.01
CA TRP A 60 -15.91 5.01 -2.84
C TRP A 60 -17.34 4.76 -2.33
N SER A 61 -18.05 3.83 -2.97
CA SER A 61 -19.34 3.30 -2.50
C SER A 61 -19.14 2.20 -1.45
N GLU A 62 -18.03 1.49 -1.53
CA GLU A 62 -17.64 0.41 -0.60
C GLU A 62 -16.15 0.50 -0.29
N ILE A 63 -15.79 0.27 0.97
CA ILE A 63 -14.41 0.22 1.47
C ILE A 63 -14.27 -1.10 2.22
N ASP A 64 -13.38 -1.98 1.77
CA ASP A 64 -13.20 -3.32 2.34
C ASP A 64 -12.52 -3.29 3.72
N ARG A 65 -11.55 -2.39 3.88
CA ARG A 65 -10.71 -2.33 5.09
C ARG A 65 -10.31 -0.92 5.44
N THR A 66 -10.21 -0.68 6.74
CA THR A 66 -9.69 0.56 7.33
C THR A 66 -8.20 0.47 7.68
N ALA A 67 -7.67 -0.75 7.82
CA ALA A 67 -6.24 -0.99 8.02
C ALA A 67 -5.49 -1.06 6.67
N PRO A 68 -4.22 -0.60 6.61
CA PRO A 68 -3.40 -0.77 5.42
C PRO A 68 -3.22 -2.24 5.05
N LEU A 69 -3.35 -2.56 3.76
CA LEU A 69 -2.87 -3.82 3.18
C LEU A 69 -1.37 -3.68 2.95
N TYR A 70 -0.56 -4.41 3.73
CA TYR A 70 0.89 -4.39 3.57
C TYR A 70 1.33 -5.23 2.38
N ALA A 71 2.38 -4.77 1.70
CA ALA A 71 2.97 -5.43 0.53
C ALA A 71 3.31 -6.91 0.80
N SER A 72 3.82 -7.21 2.01
CA SER A 72 4.13 -8.58 2.44
C SER A 72 2.93 -9.51 2.53
N ASP A 73 1.72 -8.96 2.64
CA ASP A 73 0.49 -9.70 2.87
C ASP A 73 -0.28 -9.93 1.55
N ILE A 74 0.21 -9.37 0.43
CA ILE A 74 -0.43 -9.49 -0.89
C ILE A 74 0.04 -10.78 -1.57
N ALA A 75 -0.72 -11.85 -1.39
CA ALA A 75 -0.47 -13.13 -2.06
C ALA A 75 -1.22 -13.28 -3.40
N GLY A 76 -2.05 -12.31 -3.78
CA GLY A 76 -2.86 -12.34 -5.00
C GLY A 76 -3.85 -11.17 -5.06
N ARG A 77 -4.86 -11.29 -5.95
CA ARG A 77 -5.89 -10.25 -6.14
C ARG A 77 -6.65 -10.04 -4.83
N THR A 78 -6.37 -8.91 -4.18
CA THR A 78 -6.93 -8.56 -2.88
C THR A 78 -7.82 -7.35 -3.04
N PHE A 79 -9.12 -7.51 -2.77
CA PHE A 79 -10.12 -6.46 -2.94
C PHE A 79 -9.81 -5.23 -2.07
N LEU A 80 -10.09 -4.02 -2.55
CA LEU A 80 -9.95 -2.76 -1.79
C LEU A 80 -11.30 -2.10 -1.53
N GLY A 81 -12.16 -2.06 -2.54
CA GLY A 81 -13.42 -1.33 -2.48
C GLY A 81 -14.04 -1.13 -3.86
N ILE A 82 -15.21 -0.51 -3.88
CA ILE A 82 -15.96 -0.18 -5.11
C ILE A 82 -15.96 1.34 -5.28
N LEU A 83 -15.60 1.80 -6.47
CA LEU A 83 -15.71 3.22 -6.82
C LEU A 83 -17.16 3.60 -7.06
N ASN A 84 -17.52 4.83 -6.70
CA ASN A 84 -18.79 5.41 -7.08
C ASN A 84 -18.94 5.42 -8.61
N PRO A 85 -20.16 5.27 -9.15
CA PRO A 85 -20.38 5.31 -10.59
C PRO A 85 -20.04 6.68 -11.22
N ASN A 86 -20.05 6.75 -12.55
CA ASN A 86 -19.90 7.99 -13.34
C ASN A 86 -18.52 8.68 -13.29
N GLY A 87 -17.43 7.91 -13.40
CA GLY A 87 -16.09 8.48 -13.54
C GLY A 87 -15.50 9.00 -12.23
N ALA A 88 -15.92 8.44 -11.09
CA ALA A 88 -15.30 8.75 -9.80
C ALA A 88 -13.82 8.36 -9.81
N ALA A 89 -12.99 9.21 -9.22
CA ALA A 89 -11.57 8.97 -9.02
C ALA A 89 -11.32 8.59 -7.56
N GLY A 90 -10.77 7.41 -7.29
CA GLY A 90 -10.44 6.97 -5.94
C GLY A 90 -9.08 7.48 -5.47
N THR A 91 -8.99 7.95 -4.22
CA THR A 91 -7.69 8.25 -3.60
C THR A 91 -7.21 7.08 -2.74
N LEU A 92 -5.98 6.63 -3.00
CA LEU A 92 -5.27 5.68 -2.16
C LEU A 92 -4.22 6.39 -1.31
N ALA A 93 -3.95 5.85 -0.13
CA ALA A 93 -2.89 6.31 0.78
C ALA A 93 -1.83 5.23 0.91
N LEU A 94 -0.57 5.63 0.75
CA LEU A 94 0.59 4.81 1.11
C LEU A 94 0.99 5.12 2.55
N THR A 95 1.30 4.07 3.30
CA THR A 95 1.78 4.14 4.67
C THR A 95 3.02 3.27 4.80
N ALA A 96 3.98 3.66 5.63
CA ALA A 96 5.19 2.88 5.84
C ALA A 96 5.56 2.82 7.31
N LYS A 97 6.03 1.65 7.76
CA LYS A 97 6.91 1.57 8.93
C LYS A 97 8.35 1.43 8.45
N TYR A 98 9.24 2.23 9.01
CA TYR A 98 10.62 2.34 8.58
C TYR A 98 11.54 2.72 9.75
N GLY A 99 12.82 2.37 9.64
CA GLY A 99 13.84 2.74 10.62
C GLY A 99 14.20 4.23 10.57
N LEU A 100 14.80 4.76 11.63
CA LEU A 100 15.18 6.18 11.70
C LEU A 100 16.69 6.43 11.52
N ALA A 101 17.51 5.38 11.41
CA ALA A 101 18.97 5.47 11.36
C ALA A 101 19.52 5.74 9.94
N TRP A 102 19.03 6.80 9.30
CA TRP A 102 19.48 7.25 7.97
C TRP A 102 20.69 8.18 8.09
N ASP A 103 21.74 7.93 7.30
CA ASP A 103 22.94 8.78 7.23
C ASP A 103 22.89 9.79 6.06
N LYS A 104 21.94 9.63 5.14
CA LYS A 104 21.66 10.53 4.01
C LYS A 104 20.29 10.21 3.40
N ALA A 105 19.90 10.99 2.40
CA ALA A 105 18.71 10.70 1.60
C ALA A 105 18.90 9.43 0.76
N TYR A 106 17.90 8.54 0.80
CA TYR A 106 17.82 7.36 -0.05
C TYR A 106 16.49 7.35 -0.79
N THR A 107 16.45 6.63 -1.91
CA THR A 107 15.25 6.38 -2.70
C THR A 107 15.10 4.88 -2.89
N SER A 108 13.85 4.40 -2.84
CA SER A 108 13.48 3.03 -3.20
C SER A 108 12.30 3.08 -4.16
N VAL A 109 12.26 2.14 -5.09
CA VAL A 109 11.22 2.06 -6.11
C VAL A 109 10.34 0.85 -5.81
N HIS A 110 9.03 1.06 -5.78
CA HIS A 110 8.04 -0.03 -5.68
C HIS A 110 7.08 0.06 -6.85
N SER A 111 6.66 -1.11 -7.35
CA SER A 111 5.65 -1.24 -8.39
C SER A 111 4.32 -1.62 -7.75
N LEU A 112 3.28 -0.85 -8.05
CA LEU A 112 1.90 -1.11 -7.66
C LEU A 112 1.10 -1.53 -8.90
N SER A 113 0.49 -2.71 -8.83
CA SER A 113 -0.43 -3.20 -9.85
C SER A 113 -1.84 -3.24 -9.28
N LEU A 114 -2.75 -2.51 -9.90
CA LEU A 114 -4.17 -2.52 -9.57
C LEU A 114 -4.94 -3.35 -10.60
N PHE A 115 -5.99 -4.00 -10.13
CA PHE A 115 -6.93 -4.74 -10.97
C PHE A 115 -8.32 -4.10 -10.84
N PHE A 116 -8.95 -3.83 -11.98
CA PHE A 116 -10.28 -3.23 -12.07
C PHE A 116 -11.23 -4.21 -12.75
N ASP A 117 -12.27 -4.64 -12.04
CA ASP A 117 -13.33 -5.51 -12.57
C ASP A 117 -14.63 -4.70 -12.69
N LEU A 118 -15.39 -4.93 -13.76
CA LEU A 118 -16.79 -4.55 -13.83
C LEU A 118 -17.58 -5.54 -12.99
N THR A 119 -18.46 -5.06 -12.11
CA THR A 119 -19.44 -5.93 -11.45
C THR A 119 -20.70 -5.97 -12.31
N ASP A 120 -21.13 -7.18 -12.67
CA ASP A 120 -22.38 -7.44 -13.40
C ASP A 120 -23.63 -6.94 -12.64
#